data_AF-A0A2Z2HAU2-F1
#
_entry.id   AF-A0A2Z2HAU2-F1
#
_cell.length_a   1.000
_cell.length_b   1.000
_cell.length_c   1.000
_cell.angle_alpha   90.00
_cell.angle_beta   90.00
_cell.angle_gamma   90.00
#
_symmetry.space_group_name_H-M   'P 1'
#
loop_
_entity.id
_entity.type
_entity.pdbx_description
1 polymer ?
#
loop_
_entity_poly.entity_id
_entity_poly.type
_entity_poly.pdbx_seq_one_letter_code
_entity_poly.pdbx_strand_id
1 'polypeptide(L)'
;MATFLLTFVVCLLICGFMVAALLLSRTPRYRTSADDLLHLLDETLENRVSEARWYTIVGYPIRHDPYLENVRRRCQTIMDDHGQPWRFEQGGALFSAAGLEEIHALREHLAARLSLNDRRAF
;
A
#
# COMPACT_ATOMS: atom_id res chain seq x y z
N MET A 1 38.05 17.12 -35.94
CA MET A 1 38.58 16.54 -34.67
C MET A 1 37.82 17.06 -33.46
N ALA A 2 37.73 18.37 -33.23
CA ALA A 2 36.99 18.94 -32.09
C ALA A 2 35.50 18.58 -32.04
N THR A 3 34.83 18.51 -33.20
CA THR A 3 33.42 18.13 -33.31
C THR A 3 33.17 16.69 -32.85
N PHE A 4 34.05 15.75 -33.18
CA PHE A 4 33.95 14.36 -32.73
C PHE A 4 34.07 14.24 -31.21
N LEU A 5 35.04 14.94 -30.61
CA LEU A 5 35.22 14.97 -29.16
C LEU A 5 34.00 15.58 -28.46
N LEU A 6 33.44 16.66 -29.00
CA LEU A 6 32.24 17.30 -28.45
C LEU A 6 31.03 16.36 -28.51
N THR A 7 30.78 15.73 -29.66
CA THR A 7 29.68 14.77 -29.81
C THR A 7 29.86 13.58 -28.88
N PHE A 8 31.08 13.07 -28.73
CA PHE A 8 31.38 11.95 -27.83
C PHE A 8 31.10 12.31 -26.37
N VAL A 9 31.54 13.48 -25.90
CA VAL A 9 31.30 13.94 -24.52
C VAL A 9 29.81 14.16 -24.26
N VAL A 10 29.09 14.77 -25.19
CA VAL A 10 27.64 14.98 -25.07
C VAL A 10 26.91 13.63 -24.99
N CYS A 11 27.28 12.67 -25.84
CA CYS A 11 26.67 11.34 -25.83
C CYS A 11 26.96 10.62 -24.50
N LEU A 12 28.19 10.73 -23.99
CA LEU A 12 28.59 10.14 -22.71
C LEU A 12 27.83 10.76 -21.53
N LEU A 13 27.63 12.08 -21.53
CA LEU A 13 26.83 12.77 -20.51
C LEU A 13 25.37 12.36 -20.55
N ILE A 14 24.75 12.25 -21.73
CA ILE A 14 23.35 11.84 -21.85
C ILE A 14 23.17 10.40 -21.36
N CYS A 15 24.03 9.47 -21.80
CA CYS A 15 24.00 8.08 -21.34
C CYS A 15 24.26 7.97 -19.84
N GLY A 16 25.26 8.69 -19.33
CA GLY A 16 25.58 8.72 -17.90
C GLY A 16 24.45 9.28 -17.06
N PHE A 17 23.79 10.35 -17.52
CA PHE A 17 22.62 10.93 -16.87
C PHE A 17 21.44 9.96 -16.88
N MET A 18 21.19 9.25 -17.99
CA MET A 18 20.13 8.26 -18.07
C MET A 18 20.36 7.10 -17.09
N VAL A 19 21.60 6.58 -17.04
CA VAL A 19 21.97 5.53 -16.08
C VAL A 19 21.86 6.03 -14.64
N ALA A 20 22.34 7.25 -14.36
CA ALA A 20 22.23 7.86 -13.04
C ALA A 20 20.76 8.07 -12.64
N ALA A 21 19.91 8.56 -13.54
CA ALA A 21 18.48 8.73 -13.31
C ALA A 21 17.80 7.39 -13.05
N LEU A 22 18.18 6.32 -13.76
CA LEU A 22 17.66 4.97 -13.52
C LEU A 22 18.14 4.37 -12.19
N LEU A 23 19.39 4.60 -11.80
CA LEU A 23 19.93 4.15 -10.50
C LEU A 23 19.34 4.96 -9.33
N LEU A 24 19.13 6.25 -9.53
CA LEU A 24 18.51 7.16 -8.54
C LEU A 24 17.00 6.96 -8.46
N SER A 25 16.38 6.53 -9.56
CA SER A 25 15.05 5.92 -9.59
C SER A 25 15.14 4.54 -8.94
N ARG A 26 15.43 4.53 -7.64
CA ARG A 26 15.24 3.39 -6.75
C ARG A 26 13.88 2.82 -7.10
N THR A 27 13.90 1.62 -7.68
CA THR A 27 12.72 0.84 -8.06
C THR A 27 11.61 1.14 -7.04
N PRO A 28 10.50 1.79 -7.44
CA PRO A 28 9.37 2.00 -6.55
C PRO A 28 8.81 0.60 -6.31
N ARG A 29 9.38 -0.06 -5.30
CA ARG A 29 8.81 -1.28 -4.76
C ARG A 29 7.53 -0.79 -4.14
N TYR A 30 6.43 -0.93 -4.88
CA TYR A 30 5.08 -1.05 -4.35
C TYR A 30 5.09 -2.29 -3.43
N ARG A 31 5.82 -2.16 -2.33
CA ARG A 31 5.80 -3.09 -1.23
C ARG A 31 4.63 -2.56 -0.45
N THR A 32 3.47 -3.20 -0.59
CA THR A 32 2.37 -3.03 0.34
C THR A 32 2.96 -3.23 1.73
N SER A 33 3.27 -2.10 2.35
CA SER A 33 3.92 -2.05 3.63
C SER A 33 2.82 -2.26 4.67
N ALA A 34 3.18 -2.78 5.84
CA ALA A 34 2.22 -2.87 6.93
C ALA A 34 1.61 -1.49 7.24
N ASP A 35 2.36 -0.42 6.98
CA ASP A 35 1.94 0.97 7.09
C ASP A 35 0.83 1.31 6.10
N ASP A 36 0.96 0.98 4.81
CA ASP A 36 -0.09 1.22 3.79
C ASP A 36 -1.40 0.50 4.15
N LEU A 37 -1.30 -0.71 4.69
CA LEU A 37 -2.47 -1.46 5.15
C LEU A 37 -3.11 -0.81 6.37
N LEU A 38 -2.31 -0.31 7.31
CA LEU A 38 -2.78 0.39 8.50
C LEU A 38 -3.46 1.73 8.13
N HIS A 39 -2.84 2.47 7.22
CA HIS A 39 -3.39 3.72 6.67
C HIS A 39 -4.72 3.48 5.96
N LEU A 40 -4.83 2.38 5.20
CA LEU A 40 -6.09 2.00 4.58
C LEU A 40 -7.16 1.65 5.61
N LEU A 41 -6.82 0.92 6.66
CA LEU A 41 -7.77 0.61 7.75
C LEU A 41 -8.21 1.90 8.46
N ASP A 42 -7.31 2.85 8.69
CA ASP A 42 -7.67 4.16 9.24
C ASP A 42 -8.60 4.95 8.31
N GLU A 43 -8.30 5.03 7.02
CA GLU A 43 -9.18 5.67 6.05
C GLU A 43 -10.55 5.01 5.97
N THR A 44 -10.63 3.69 6.19
CA THR A 44 -11.92 2.98 6.24
C THR A 44 -12.74 3.35 7.47
N LEU A 45 -12.10 3.48 8.64
CA LEU A 45 -12.74 3.91 9.88
C LEU A 45 -13.21 5.36 9.82
N GLU A 46 -12.46 6.22 9.13
CA GLU A 46 -12.80 7.62 8.89
C GLU A 46 -13.85 7.81 7.77
N ASN A 47 -14.30 6.71 7.16
CA ASN A 47 -15.22 6.72 6.02
C ASN A 47 -14.69 7.52 4.81
N ARG A 48 -13.36 7.58 4.64
CA ARG A 48 -12.67 8.29 3.56
C ARG A 48 -12.13 7.38 2.47
N VAL A 49 -12.19 6.05 2.66
CA VAL A 49 -11.65 5.11 1.68
C VAL A 49 -12.54 5.02 0.45
N SER A 50 -11.92 4.98 -0.73
CA SER A 50 -12.63 4.64 -1.96
C SER A 50 -12.67 3.12 -2.17
N GLU A 51 -13.74 2.60 -2.74
CA GLU A 51 -13.87 1.18 -3.11
C GLU A 51 -12.73 0.73 -4.05
N ALA A 52 -12.33 1.57 -5.00
CA ALA A 52 -11.19 1.31 -5.87
C ALA A 52 -9.88 1.17 -5.07
N ARG A 53 -9.64 2.01 -4.06
CA ARG A 53 -8.46 1.91 -3.19
C ARG A 53 -8.51 0.66 -2.31
N TRP A 54 -9.69 0.33 -1.78
CA TRP A 54 -9.91 -0.92 -1.05
C TRP A 54 -9.53 -2.14 -1.89
N TYR A 55 -10.10 -2.29 -3.08
CA TYR A 55 -9.79 -3.43 -3.96
C TYR A 55 -8.34 -3.44 -4.44
N THR A 56 -7.72 -2.28 -4.63
CA THR A 56 -6.31 -2.22 -5.05
C THR A 56 -5.38 -2.84 -4.01
N ILE A 57 -5.60 -2.56 -2.73
CA ILE A 57 -4.73 -3.05 -1.65
C ILE A 57 -5.16 -4.43 -1.16
N VAL A 58 -6.46 -4.65 -0.95
CA VAL A 58 -6.98 -5.93 -0.45
C VAL A 58 -6.99 -7.01 -1.54
N GLY A 59 -7.06 -6.63 -2.82
CA GLY A 59 -7.01 -7.54 -3.95
C GLY A 59 -5.61 -8.05 -4.32
N TYR A 60 -4.54 -7.43 -3.83
CA TYR A 60 -3.18 -7.84 -4.17
C TYR A 60 -2.59 -8.81 -3.12
N PRO A 61 -2.18 -10.03 -3.49
CA PRO A 61 -1.67 -11.01 -2.54
C PRO A 61 -0.30 -10.62 -1.98
N ILE A 62 -0.17 -10.68 -0.66
CA ILE A 62 1.03 -10.29 0.08
C ILE A 62 1.90 -11.55 0.31
N ARG A 63 2.86 -11.81 -0.59
CA ARG A 63 3.71 -13.01 -0.51
C ARG A 63 4.88 -12.88 0.47
N HIS A 64 5.27 -11.66 0.80
CA HIS A 64 6.46 -11.36 1.61
C HIS A 64 6.24 -11.49 3.11
N ASP A 65 4.99 -11.43 3.57
CA ASP A 65 4.66 -11.54 5.00
C ASP A 65 3.36 -12.37 5.18
N PRO A 66 3.46 -13.60 5.73
CA PRO A 66 2.30 -14.45 5.94
C PRO A 66 1.29 -13.87 6.95
N TYR A 67 1.73 -12.97 7.85
CA TYR A 67 0.85 -12.30 8.80
C TYR A 67 -0.01 -11.24 8.09
N LEU A 68 0.61 -10.39 7.28
CA LEU A 68 -0.13 -9.39 6.49
C LEU A 68 -1.10 -10.05 5.51
N GLU A 69 -0.75 -11.20 4.95
CA GLU A 69 -1.66 -11.99 4.11
C GLU A 69 -2.85 -12.53 4.90
N ASN A 70 -2.67 -12.91 6.17
CA ASN A 70 -3.78 -13.31 7.04
C ASN A 70 -4.70 -12.12 7.36
N VAL A 71 -4.13 -10.95 7.66
CA VAL A 71 -4.89 -9.72 7.87
C VAL A 71 -5.68 -9.36 6.62
N ARG A 72 -5.05 -9.38 5.44
CA ARG A 72 -5.72 -9.15 4.14
C ARG A 72 -6.89 -10.10 3.92
N ARG A 73 -6.71 -11.39 4.23
CA ARG A 73 -7.77 -12.41 4.14
C ARG A 73 -8.92 -12.11 5.09
N ARG A 74 -8.62 -11.69 6.33
CA ARG A 74 -9.65 -11.26 7.29
C ARG A 74 -10.41 -10.03 6.79
N CYS A 75 -9.73 -9.05 6.20
CA CYS A 75 -10.39 -7.91 5.56
C CYS A 75 -11.34 -8.36 4.44
N GLN A 76 -10.97 -9.35 3.63
CA GLN A 76 -11.86 -9.91 2.61
C GLN A 76 -13.10 -10.56 3.24
N THR A 77 -12.92 -11.38 4.27
CA THR A 77 -14.05 -11.99 4.99
C THR A 77 -15.00 -10.94 5.57
N ILE A 78 -14.46 -9.88 6.18
CA ILE A 78 -15.27 -8.76 6.71
C ILE A 78 -16.03 -8.05 5.57
N MET A 79 -15.42 -7.91 4.38
CA MET A 79 -16.10 -7.35 3.22
C MET A 79 -17.21 -8.26 2.70
N ASP A 80 -17.01 -9.58 2.68
CA ASP A 80 -18.03 -10.52 2.25
C ASP A 80 -19.20 -10.59 3.25
N ASP A 81 -18.93 -10.50 4.55
CA ASP A 81 -19.93 -10.62 5.62
C ASP A 81 -20.65 -9.29 5.93
N HIS A 82 -19.92 -8.17 5.88
CA HIS A 82 -20.38 -6.86 6.36
C HIS A 82 -20.28 -5.73 5.32
N GLY A 83 -19.85 -6.03 4.10
CA GLY A 83 -19.76 -5.08 3.01
C GLY A 83 -21.15 -4.58 2.59
N GLN A 84 -21.27 -3.27 2.38
CA GLN A 84 -22.50 -2.64 1.91
C GLN A 84 -22.25 -1.92 0.57
N PRO A 85 -21.93 -2.66 -0.52
CA PRO A 85 -21.56 -2.06 -1.80
C PRO A 85 -22.65 -1.12 -2.34
N TRP A 86 -23.92 -1.50 -2.18
CA TRP A 86 -25.06 -0.70 -2.62
C TRP A 86 -25.21 0.65 -1.89
N ARG A 87 -24.72 0.74 -0.64
CA ARG A 87 -24.75 1.97 0.16
C ARG A 87 -23.56 2.87 -0.14
N PHE A 88 -22.45 2.28 -0.54
CA PHE A 88 -21.25 2.98 -0.97
C PHE A 88 -21.45 3.72 -2.31
N GLU A 89 -22.18 3.12 -3.26
CA GLU A 89 -22.54 3.79 -4.54
C GLU A 89 -23.35 5.08 -4.34
N GLN A 90 -23.99 5.25 -3.17
CA GLN A 90 -24.76 6.43 -2.79
C GLN A 90 -23.93 7.43 -1.94
N GLY A 91 -22.62 7.23 -1.81
CA GLY A 91 -21.73 8.05 -0.97
C GLY A 91 -21.78 7.69 0.53
N GLY A 92 -22.38 6.55 0.88
CA GLY A 92 -22.42 6.02 2.23
C GLY A 92 -21.17 5.21 2.61
N ALA A 93 -21.16 4.69 3.83
CA ALA A 93 -20.03 3.90 4.31
C ALA A 93 -19.88 2.54 3.62
N LEU A 94 -18.64 2.13 3.38
CA LEU A 94 -18.30 0.87 2.70
C LEU A 94 -18.69 -0.36 3.54
N PHE A 95 -18.68 -0.20 4.86
CA PHE A 95 -18.99 -1.26 5.83
C PHE A 95 -20.19 -0.89 6.71
N SER A 96 -20.90 -1.92 7.19
CA SER A 96 -21.85 -1.77 8.29
C SER A 96 -21.14 -1.38 9.61
N ALA A 97 -21.90 -0.89 10.61
CA ALA A 97 -21.33 -0.53 11.92
C ALA A 97 -20.60 -1.70 12.60
N ALA A 98 -21.10 -2.93 12.46
CA ALA A 98 -20.43 -4.14 12.95
C ALA A 98 -19.11 -4.41 12.19
N GLY A 99 -19.10 -4.22 10.87
CA GLY A 99 -17.88 -4.37 10.06
C GLY A 99 -16.80 -3.33 10.42
N LEU A 100 -17.20 -2.10 10.76
CA LEU A 100 -16.27 -1.06 11.23
C LEU A 100 -15.66 -1.42 12.60
N GLU A 101 -16.42 -2.05 13.50
CA GLU A 101 -15.93 -2.50 14.79
C GLU A 101 -14.90 -3.64 14.64
N GLU A 102 -15.15 -4.58 13.71
CA GLU A 102 -14.19 -5.64 13.39
C GLU A 102 -12.91 -5.11 12.72
N ILE A 103 -13.05 -4.14 11.82
CA ILE A 103 -11.91 -3.43 11.21
C ILE A 103 -11.10 -2.69 12.29
N HIS A 104 -11.76 -2.05 13.25
CA HIS A 104 -11.08 -1.38 14.36
C HIS A 104 -10.26 -2.37 15.19
N ALA A 105 -10.87 -3.50 15.57
CA ALA A 105 -10.15 -4.55 16.28
C ALA A 105 -8.96 -5.06 15.46
N LEU A 106 -9.13 -5.27 14.16
CA LEU A 106 -8.05 -5.72 13.28
C LEU A 106 -6.89 -4.71 13.20
N ARG A 107 -7.20 -3.41 13.12
CA ARG A 107 -6.23 -2.32 13.14
C ARG A 107 -5.42 -2.31 14.44
N GLU A 108 -6.07 -2.44 15.60
CA GLU A 108 -5.37 -2.47 16.89
C GLU A 108 -4.38 -3.64 16.99
N HIS A 109 -4.79 -4.83 16.53
CA HIS A 109 -3.90 -5.99 16.49
C HIS A 109 -2.69 -5.77 15.57
N LEU A 110 -2.90 -5.15 14.40
CA LEU A 110 -1.83 -4.80 13.47
C LEU A 110 -0.87 -3.77 14.09
N ALA A 111 -1.39 -2.71 14.70
CA ALA A 111 -0.61 -1.64 15.34
C ALA A 111 0.22 -2.16 16.52
N ALA A 112 -0.37 -2.98 17.39
CA ALA A 112 0.34 -3.60 18.50
C ALA A 112 1.52 -4.45 18.01
N ARG A 113 1.31 -5.24 16.96
CA ARG A 113 2.35 -6.07 16.34
C ARG A 113 3.49 -5.24 15.75
N LEU A 114 3.18 -4.16 15.06
CA LEU A 114 4.18 -3.24 14.50
C LEU A 114 5.04 -2.62 15.61
N SER A 115 4.41 -2.14 16.68
CA SER A 115 5.13 -1.54 17.82
C SER A 115 6.10 -2.51 18.51
N LEU A 116 5.75 -3.80 18.56
CA LEU A 116 6.60 -4.86 19.12
C LEU A 116 7.79 -5.18 18.21
N ASN A 117 7.61 -5.09 16.90
CA ASN A 117 8.67 -5.39 15.94
C ASN A 117 9.71 -4.26 15.88
N ASP A 118 9.25 -3.01 16.00
CA ASP A 118 10.11 -1.82 16.05
C ASP A 118 11.02 -1.85 17.30
N ARG A 119 10.48 -2.27 18.44
CA ARG A 119 11.24 -2.46 19.70
C ARG A 119 12.28 -3.59 19.65
N ARG A 120 12.19 -4.53 18.71
CA ARG A 120 13.15 -5.63 18.54
C ARG A 120 14.28 -5.28 17.56
N ALA A 121 14.16 -4.16 16.84
CA ALA A 121 15.16 -3.68 15.90
C ALA A 121 16.21 -2.76 16.54
N PHE A 122 16.02 -2.40 17.81
CA PHE A 122 16.98 -1.72 18.69
C PHE A 122 17.58 -2.70 19.69
#